data_AF-A0A966NGE9-F1
#
_entry.id   AF-A0A966NGE9-F1
#
_cell.length_a   1.000
_cell.length_b   1.000
_cell.length_c   1.000
_cell.angle_alpha   90.00
_cell.angle_beta   90.00
_cell.angle_gamma   90.00
#
_symmetry.space_group_name_H-M   'P 1'
#
loop_
_entity.id
_entity.type
_entity.pdbx_description
1 polymer ?
#
loop_
_entity_poly.entity_id
_entity_poly.type
_entity_poly.pdbx_seq_one_letter_code
_entity_poly.pdbx_strand_id
1 'polypeptide(L)'
;MIDGGDEERGLRSEALADRLMAESEFLVEGAERCGLEAEGGEGSQRSVEDLVIGDRPRASAWEDGGHGSSVRVDFLDTRQLYSSKLFPTRGNASDRGVPMKTRAIAALLMTAALAMAGCSSSGSASDSEATTSTVAGSAGTIVNSWVAPPVDITRLPIGTSKVSLTEAAVGGLFACDAGFPNGGGAHAPGPWIDTAAGTWNLSEKLSVQGSVSWPMATYDEKIVGDERVITSNSLPVGEITGTFPIAASDPAYAYDRNPNRIAASDLTMTMPVSPTPAETPGCLTKARIGVLKNGVSMFAPLDELNRDAVAYETQDSCDGHPQQASVYHYHDVPSCIRDAATGPSTVVGFAKDGFPIVVERDAEGNLPTNADLDACHGRTSPIELDGELVSVYHYSATYEFPYFIGCFRGAVS
;
A
#
# COMPACT_ATOMS: atom_id res chain seq x y z
N MET A 1 43.01 -19.40 41.70
CA MET A 1 41.92 -18.71 42.40
C MET A 1 40.86 -18.38 41.38
N ILE A 2 39.72 -19.05 41.52
CA ILE A 2 38.44 -18.75 40.86
C ILE A 2 37.83 -17.57 41.62
N ASP A 3 37.09 -16.69 40.94
CA ASP A 3 35.67 -16.41 41.19
C ASP A 3 35.26 -14.94 40.98
N GLY A 4 34.05 -14.73 40.44
CA GLY A 4 33.36 -13.43 40.42
C GLY A 4 32.59 -13.04 39.15
N GLY A 5 32.23 -13.96 38.26
CA GLY A 5 31.62 -13.62 36.96
C GLY A 5 30.23 -14.20 36.64
N ASP A 6 29.70 -15.12 37.46
CA ASP A 6 28.53 -15.95 37.06
C ASP A 6 27.19 -15.56 37.70
N GLU A 7 27.13 -14.61 38.64
CA GLU A 7 25.86 -14.28 39.32
C GLU A 7 24.95 -13.31 38.54
N GLU A 8 25.50 -12.45 37.67
CA GLU A 8 24.68 -11.47 36.92
C GLU A 8 24.05 -12.03 35.63
N ARG A 9 24.45 -13.23 35.20
CA ARG A 9 23.94 -13.86 33.98
C ARG A 9 22.76 -14.80 34.24
N GLY A 10 22.63 -15.37 35.45
CA GLY A 10 21.49 -16.22 35.85
C GLY A 10 20.21 -15.43 36.12
N LEU A 11 20.31 -14.23 36.71
CA LEU A 11 19.15 -13.41 37.07
C LEU A 11 18.39 -12.83 35.85
N ARG A 12 19.04 -12.74 34.68
CA ARG A 12 18.41 -12.23 33.44
C ARG A 12 17.75 -13.32 32.60
N SER A 13 18.09 -14.60 32.81
CA SER A 13 17.42 -15.72 32.14
C SER A 13 16.14 -16.17 32.85
N GLU A 14 16.09 -16.09 34.19
CA GLU A 14 14.88 -16.42 34.96
C GLU A 14 13.76 -15.39 34.72
N ALA A 15 14.09 -14.10 34.64
CA ALA A 15 13.13 -13.03 34.34
C ALA A 15 12.54 -13.07 32.90
N LEU A 16 13.19 -13.78 31.97
CA LEU A 16 12.68 -13.98 30.61
C LEU A 16 11.77 -15.22 30.54
N ALA A 17 12.08 -16.26 31.32
CA ALA A 17 11.25 -17.46 31.44
C ALA A 17 9.92 -17.16 32.17
N ASP A 18 9.96 -16.39 33.27
CA ASP A 18 8.75 -15.98 34.00
C ASP A 18 7.81 -15.11 33.14
N ARG A 19 8.37 -14.34 32.21
CA ARG A 19 7.62 -13.45 31.31
C ARG A 19 6.95 -14.22 30.16
N LEU A 20 7.56 -15.30 29.70
CA LEU A 20 6.99 -16.22 28.70
C LEU A 20 5.92 -17.15 29.30
N MET A 21 6.06 -17.53 30.58
CA MET A 21 5.04 -18.32 31.30
C MET A 21 3.77 -17.49 31.59
N ALA A 22 3.93 -16.22 31.98
CA ALA A 22 2.79 -15.31 32.21
C ALA A 22 2.01 -14.97 30.92
N GLU A 23 2.67 -14.94 29.76
CA GLU A 23 2.03 -14.77 28.45
C GLU A 23 1.27 -16.04 28.00
N SER A 24 1.68 -17.22 28.46
CA SER A 24 0.99 -18.49 28.18
C SER A 24 -0.27 -18.71 29.05
N GLU A 25 -0.27 -18.26 30.31
CA GLU A 25 -1.45 -18.32 31.19
C GLU A 25 -2.55 -17.33 30.76
N PHE A 26 -2.18 -16.17 30.22
CA PHE A 26 -3.12 -15.16 29.69
C PHE A 26 -3.87 -15.63 28.43
N LEU A 27 -3.25 -16.49 27.63
CA LEU A 27 -3.88 -17.08 26.43
C LEU A 27 -4.87 -18.20 26.77
N VAL A 28 -4.71 -18.86 27.94
CA VAL A 28 -5.61 -19.92 28.40
C VAL A 28 -6.85 -19.34 29.09
N GLU A 29 -6.72 -18.29 29.92
CA GLU A 29 -7.88 -17.60 30.53
C GLU A 29 -8.75 -16.85 29.50
N GLY A 30 -8.18 -16.41 28.38
CA GLY A 30 -8.92 -15.76 27.29
C GLY A 30 -9.83 -16.72 26.50
N ALA A 31 -9.43 -17.99 26.37
CA ALA A 31 -10.17 -18.99 25.60
C ALA A 31 -11.42 -19.53 26.35
N GLU A 32 -11.37 -19.63 27.69
CA GLU A 32 -12.51 -20.06 28.50
C GLU A 32 -13.61 -18.98 28.64
N ARG A 33 -13.29 -17.71 28.38
CA ARG A 33 -14.22 -16.57 28.50
C ARG A 33 -15.05 -16.29 27.25
N CYS A 34 -14.72 -16.93 26.12
CA CYS A 34 -15.40 -16.77 24.83
C CYS A 34 -16.17 -18.01 24.34
N GLY A 35 -16.25 -19.09 25.14
CA GLY A 35 -17.10 -20.24 24.83
C GLY A 35 -16.75 -20.97 23.53
N LEU A 36 -15.45 -21.07 23.21
CA LEU A 36 -14.98 -21.85 22.06
C LEU A 36 -14.62 -23.28 22.52
N GLU A 37 -15.46 -24.24 22.17
CA GLU A 37 -15.17 -25.67 22.34
C GLU A 37 -14.20 -26.11 21.23
N ALA A 38 -13.07 -26.70 21.60
CA ALA A 38 -12.21 -27.42 20.67
C ALA A 38 -12.75 -28.86 20.53
N GLU A 39 -13.38 -29.18 19.40
CA GLU A 39 -13.69 -30.57 19.05
C GLU A 39 -12.38 -31.29 18.64
N GLY A 40 -11.84 -32.09 19.57
CA GLY A 40 -10.75 -33.02 19.33
C GLY A 40 -11.23 -34.46 19.40
N GLY A 41 -11.20 -35.17 18.28
CA GLY A 41 -11.48 -36.60 18.18
C GLY A 41 -10.54 -37.47 19.02
N GLU A 42 -11.06 -38.61 19.44
CA GLU A 42 -10.48 -39.58 20.37
C GLU A 42 -9.04 -40.02 20.05
N GLY A 43 -8.18 -40.04 21.07
CA GLY A 43 -7.05 -40.98 21.12
C GLY A 43 -5.77 -40.46 21.78
N SER A 44 -5.52 -40.94 23.00
CA SER A 44 -4.24 -40.94 23.75
C SER A 44 -3.87 -39.67 24.54
N GLN A 45 -4.18 -39.72 25.84
CA GLN A 45 -3.61 -38.85 26.88
C GLN A 45 -2.08 -38.98 26.96
N ARG A 46 -1.35 -37.87 26.86
CA ARG A 46 -0.07 -37.64 27.56
C ARG A 46 0.00 -36.18 28.01
N SER A 47 0.47 -35.96 29.24
CA SER A 47 0.61 -34.65 29.88
C SER A 47 1.79 -33.86 29.32
N VAL A 48 1.71 -32.53 29.40
CA VAL A 48 2.59 -31.52 28.81
C VAL A 48 3.99 -31.43 29.49
N GLU A 49 4.39 -32.43 30.28
CA GLU A 49 5.63 -32.40 31.08
C GLU A 49 6.75 -33.32 30.58
N ASP A 50 6.54 -34.11 29.52
CA ASP A 50 7.52 -35.11 29.03
C ASP A 50 8.43 -34.64 27.87
N LEU A 51 8.44 -33.36 27.50
CA LEU A 51 9.22 -32.85 26.36
C LEU A 51 10.50 -32.10 26.76
N VAL A 52 11.23 -32.55 27.79
CA VAL A 52 12.54 -31.99 28.15
C VAL A 52 13.49 -33.13 28.57
N ILE A 53 14.65 -33.20 27.89
CA ILE A 53 15.86 -34.03 28.15
C ILE A 53 15.92 -35.39 27.41
N GLY A 54 16.85 -35.51 26.44
CA GLY A 54 17.38 -36.83 26.03
C GLY A 54 17.98 -36.99 24.61
N ASP A 55 19.29 -36.73 24.49
CA ASP A 55 20.32 -37.39 23.67
C ASP A 55 20.32 -37.49 22.12
N ARG A 56 21.57 -37.49 21.61
CA ARG A 56 22.07 -37.39 20.21
C ARG A 56 21.65 -38.54 19.27
N PRO A 57 21.70 -38.35 17.92
CA PRO A 57 21.05 -39.26 16.97
C PRO A 57 21.90 -40.49 16.59
N ARG A 58 21.23 -41.62 16.40
CA ARG A 58 21.71 -42.75 15.59
C ARG A 58 21.07 -42.69 14.21
N ALA A 59 21.90 -42.77 13.18
CA ALA A 59 21.49 -42.85 11.78
C ALA A 59 20.96 -44.26 11.44
N SER A 60 19.84 -44.32 10.71
CA SER A 60 19.49 -45.45 9.85
C SER A 60 18.52 -45.00 8.75
N ALA A 61 18.90 -45.26 7.50
CA ALA A 61 18.21 -44.95 6.26
C ALA A 61 17.01 -45.89 6.01
N TRP A 62 15.90 -45.37 5.50
CA TRP A 62 14.85 -46.11 4.77
C TRP A 62 14.18 -45.22 3.71
N GLU A 63 13.77 -45.86 2.61
CA GLU A 63 13.34 -45.33 1.31
C GLU A 63 11.84 -44.96 1.22
N ASP A 64 11.55 -44.04 0.29
CA ASP A 64 10.35 -43.69 -0.50
C ASP A 64 8.91 -44.07 -0.07
N GLY A 65 8.02 -43.05 -0.20
CA GLY A 65 6.65 -43.26 -0.70
C GLY A 65 5.57 -42.26 -0.23
N GLY A 66 5.18 -41.31 -1.09
CA GLY A 66 3.77 -40.89 -1.22
C GLY A 66 3.26 -39.60 -0.54
N HIS A 67 2.95 -38.60 -1.37
CA HIS A 67 1.86 -37.59 -1.29
C HIS A 67 1.65 -36.80 0.01
N GLY A 68 1.99 -35.50 -0.04
CA GLY A 68 1.50 -34.48 0.89
C GLY A 68 2.33 -33.20 0.82
N SER A 69 1.77 -32.13 0.26
CA SER A 69 2.39 -30.80 0.25
C SER A 69 2.36 -30.21 1.66
N SER A 70 3.41 -30.43 2.45
CA SER A 70 3.62 -29.75 3.73
C SER A 70 4.59 -28.58 3.56
N VAL A 71 4.14 -27.38 3.93
CA VAL A 71 4.96 -26.15 4.03
C VAL A 71 6.02 -26.36 5.10
N ARG A 72 7.31 -26.24 4.74
CA ARG A 72 8.42 -26.13 5.70
C ARG A 72 8.56 -24.68 6.14
N VAL A 73 8.49 -24.46 7.45
CA VAL A 73 8.91 -23.21 8.10
C VAL A 73 10.33 -23.46 8.60
N ASP A 74 11.33 -22.93 7.90
CA ASP A 74 12.72 -22.98 8.35
C ASP A 74 12.94 -21.89 9.41
N PHE A 75 13.25 -22.31 10.64
CA PHE A 75 13.71 -21.40 11.69
C PHE A 75 15.20 -21.10 11.49
N LEU A 76 15.54 -19.83 11.30
CA LEU A 76 16.93 -19.35 11.19
C LEU A 76 17.65 -19.45 12.54
N ASP A 77 18.70 -20.28 12.59
CA ASP A 77 19.65 -20.40 13.68
C ASP A 77 20.53 -19.13 13.78
N THR A 78 20.46 -18.44 14.92
CA THR A 78 21.20 -17.20 15.20
C THR A 78 22.49 -17.48 15.96
N ARG A 79 23.49 -18.06 15.30
CA ARG A 79 24.87 -18.11 15.82
C ARG A 79 25.94 -18.07 14.73
N GLN A 80 26.33 -16.86 14.30
CA GLN A 80 27.71 -16.58 13.88
C GLN A 80 27.94 -15.08 13.63
N LEU A 81 28.46 -14.36 14.64
CA LEU A 81 29.24 -13.15 14.41
C LEU A 81 30.41 -13.11 15.40
N TYR A 82 31.55 -12.61 14.92
CA TYR A 82 32.86 -12.41 15.55
C TYR A 82 33.90 -13.53 15.41
N SER A 83 34.82 -13.35 14.46
CA SER A 83 36.27 -13.26 14.74
C SER A 83 37.10 -13.04 13.47
N SER A 84 37.78 -11.90 13.35
CA SER A 84 39.17 -11.86 12.84
C SER A 84 39.86 -10.52 13.16
N LYS A 85 41.12 -10.62 13.54
CA LYS A 85 41.96 -9.66 14.27
C LYS A 85 42.74 -8.67 13.37
N LEU A 86 43.19 -7.58 14.02
CA LEU A 86 44.12 -6.50 13.64
C LEU A 86 45.53 -7.00 13.19
N PHE A 87 46.40 -6.29 12.42
CA PHE A 87 47.13 -4.99 12.57
C PHE A 87 48.07 -4.76 11.31
N PRO A 88 48.97 -3.74 11.19
CA PRO A 88 48.77 -2.28 11.01
C PRO A 88 49.66 -1.62 9.90
N THR A 89 49.49 -0.32 9.60
CA THR A 89 50.61 0.64 9.37
C THR A 89 50.19 2.12 9.54
N ARG A 90 51.11 2.89 10.15
CA ARG A 90 51.22 4.35 10.43
C ARG A 90 50.70 5.29 9.32
N GLY A 91 50.30 6.54 9.55
CA GLY A 91 50.27 7.42 10.72
C GLY A 91 50.17 8.91 10.26
N ASN A 92 49.52 9.79 11.02
CA ASN A 92 50.02 11.10 11.48
C ASN A 92 48.92 11.95 12.14
N ALA A 93 49.34 12.74 13.11
CA ALA A 93 48.55 13.42 14.12
C ALA A 93 48.18 14.88 13.78
N SER A 94 47.06 15.35 14.32
CA SER A 94 46.87 16.64 15.03
C SER A 94 45.40 16.68 15.49
N ASP A 95 45.11 16.40 16.76
CA ASP A 95 45.13 17.30 17.93
C ASP A 95 44.09 18.44 17.84
N ARG A 96 43.01 18.29 18.63
CA ARG A 96 42.36 19.30 19.50
C ARG A 96 41.20 18.64 20.27
N GLY A 97 41.35 18.50 21.59
CA GLY A 97 40.25 18.23 22.54
C GLY A 97 39.28 19.44 22.64
N VAL A 98 38.19 19.48 23.44
CA VAL A 98 37.75 18.93 24.75
C VAL A 98 36.24 19.35 24.89
N PRO A 99 35.39 18.95 25.88
CA PRO A 99 34.98 17.65 26.42
C PRO A 99 33.43 17.39 26.35
N MET A 100 33.06 16.15 26.73
CA MET A 100 31.71 15.72 27.16
C MET A 100 31.12 16.55 28.33
N LYS A 101 29.79 16.72 28.33
CA LYS A 101 28.97 16.78 29.56
C LYS A 101 27.71 15.94 29.42
N THR A 102 27.73 14.80 30.10
CA THR A 102 26.61 13.96 30.49
C THR A 102 25.69 14.72 31.44
N ARG A 103 24.37 14.70 31.21
CA ARG A 103 23.37 14.87 32.26
C ARG A 103 22.17 13.95 31.99
N ALA A 104 22.12 12.88 32.78
CA ALA A 104 20.90 12.14 33.04
C ALA A 104 20.01 12.97 33.98
N ILE A 105 18.72 13.06 33.68
CA ILE A 105 17.68 13.43 34.65
C ILE A 105 16.53 12.44 34.45
N ALA A 106 16.35 11.59 35.45
CA ALA A 106 15.12 10.86 35.69
C ALA A 106 14.16 11.77 36.47
N ALA A 107 12.88 11.81 36.09
CA ALA A 107 11.80 12.18 37.00
C ALA A 107 10.49 11.57 36.52
N LEU A 108 10.05 10.63 37.35
CA LEU A 108 8.75 9.96 37.44
C LEU A 108 7.63 11.00 37.64
N LEU A 109 6.47 10.82 37.00
CA LEU A 109 5.19 11.26 37.57
C LEU A 109 4.07 10.35 37.05
N MET A 110 3.53 9.54 37.96
CA MET A 110 2.28 8.81 37.84
C MET A 110 1.10 9.78 37.92
N THR A 111 0.11 9.59 37.05
CA THR A 111 -1.27 10.00 37.33
C THR A 111 -2.18 8.81 37.07
N ALA A 112 -2.62 8.18 38.17
CA ALA A 112 -3.75 7.29 38.20
C ALA A 112 -5.03 8.15 38.23
N ALA A 113 -5.89 8.01 37.22
CA ALA A 113 -7.24 8.54 37.25
C ALA A 113 -8.23 7.40 37.49
N LEU A 114 -8.93 7.47 38.61
CA LEU A 114 -9.95 6.55 39.06
C LEU A 114 -11.27 6.87 38.30
N ALA A 115 -11.76 5.95 37.48
CA ALA A 115 -13.11 6.04 36.91
C ALA A 115 -14.07 5.21 37.78
N MET A 116 -14.93 5.88 38.55
CA MET A 116 -16.05 5.26 39.26
C MET A 116 -17.30 5.37 38.39
N ALA A 117 -17.90 4.22 38.09
CA ALA A 117 -19.22 4.10 37.50
C ALA A 117 -20.30 4.62 38.46
N GLY A 118 -21.25 5.37 37.92
CA GLY A 118 -22.47 5.77 38.62
C GLY A 118 -23.67 5.63 37.70
N CYS A 119 -24.50 4.62 37.95
CA CYS A 119 -25.86 4.55 37.43
C CYS A 119 -26.76 5.52 38.22
N SER A 120 -27.62 6.31 37.56
CA SER A 120 -29.06 6.37 37.82
C SER A 120 -29.78 7.40 36.94
N SER A 121 -31.09 7.16 36.83
CA SER A 121 -32.09 7.60 35.86
C SER A 121 -32.70 9.01 36.01
N SER A 122 -33.16 9.51 34.85
CA SER A 122 -34.42 10.23 34.54
C SER A 122 -34.67 11.66 35.04
N GLY A 123 -34.93 12.54 34.06
CA GLY A 123 -35.64 13.83 34.23
C GLY A 123 -35.59 14.69 32.96
N SER A 124 -36.71 14.77 32.25
CA SER A 124 -36.91 15.40 30.94
C SER A 124 -36.81 16.93 30.93
N ALA A 125 -36.24 17.51 29.86
CA ALA A 125 -36.71 18.76 29.25
C ALA A 125 -36.13 18.90 27.83
N SER A 126 -36.99 19.36 26.92
CA SER A 126 -36.83 19.55 25.49
C SER A 126 -35.80 20.61 25.12
N ASP A 127 -34.93 20.30 24.16
CA ASP A 127 -34.50 21.25 23.13
C ASP A 127 -34.17 20.50 21.83
N SER A 128 -34.46 21.17 20.72
CA SER A 128 -34.41 20.61 19.37
C SER A 128 -32.99 20.68 18.82
N GLU A 129 -32.33 19.53 18.72
CA GLU A 129 -31.12 19.36 17.91
C GLU A 129 -31.37 18.26 16.87
N ALA A 130 -30.97 18.56 15.63
CA ALA A 130 -30.99 17.63 14.53
C ALA A 130 -30.01 16.48 14.83
N THR A 131 -30.55 15.39 15.37
CA THR A 131 -29.86 14.10 15.48
C THR A 131 -29.61 13.55 14.08
N THR A 132 -28.41 13.80 13.54
CA THR A 132 -27.80 12.92 12.54
C THR A 132 -27.66 11.56 13.23
N SER A 133 -28.52 10.63 12.85
CA SER A 133 -28.47 9.26 13.36
C SER A 133 -27.19 8.61 12.86
N THR A 134 -26.21 8.45 13.73
CA THR A 134 -25.21 7.39 13.60
C THR A 134 -25.95 6.07 13.80
N VAL A 135 -26.49 5.54 12.70
CA VAL A 135 -26.82 4.12 12.65
C VAL A 135 -25.48 3.42 12.72
N ALA A 136 -25.15 2.88 13.90
CA ALA A 136 -24.19 1.79 14.00
C ALA A 136 -24.75 0.66 13.12
N GLY A 137 -24.30 0.63 11.86
CA GLY A 137 -24.64 -0.41 10.93
C GLY A 137 -24.12 -1.72 11.51
N SER A 138 -25.00 -2.72 11.65
CA SER A 138 -24.59 -4.12 11.64
C SER A 138 -23.50 -4.27 10.59
N ALA A 139 -22.37 -4.90 10.93
CA ALA A 139 -21.24 -5.16 10.02
C ALA A 139 -21.77 -5.76 8.71
N GLY A 140 -22.05 -4.89 7.74
CA GLY A 140 -22.64 -5.24 6.48
C GLY A 140 -21.51 -5.66 5.59
N THR A 141 -21.58 -6.86 5.02
CA THR A 141 -20.63 -7.27 3.99
C THR A 141 -20.73 -6.30 2.81
N ILE A 142 -19.59 -5.76 2.37
CA ILE A 142 -19.52 -4.99 1.12
C ILE A 142 -19.82 -5.96 -0.03
N VAL A 143 -20.87 -5.69 -0.80
CA VAL A 143 -21.26 -6.48 -1.97
C VAL A 143 -21.30 -5.55 -3.16
N ASN A 144 -20.46 -5.83 -4.15
CA ASN A 144 -20.47 -5.13 -5.42
C ASN A 144 -21.20 -5.95 -6.48
N SER A 145 -21.89 -5.24 -7.36
CA SER A 145 -22.53 -5.78 -8.56
C SER A 145 -22.35 -4.75 -9.66
N TRP A 146 -21.82 -5.19 -10.79
CA TRP A 146 -21.59 -4.36 -11.96
C TRP A 146 -22.73 -4.48 -12.95
N VAL A 147 -23.07 -3.38 -13.61
CA VAL A 147 -24.13 -3.29 -14.61
C VAL A 147 -23.65 -3.87 -15.94
N ALA A 148 -22.39 -3.65 -16.27
CA ALA A 148 -21.77 -4.15 -17.50
C ALA A 148 -20.91 -5.39 -17.24
N PRO A 149 -20.75 -6.26 -18.25
CA PRO A 149 -19.81 -7.36 -18.15
C PRO A 149 -18.37 -6.85 -18.04
N PRO A 150 -17.44 -7.69 -17.55
CA PRO A 150 -16.01 -7.38 -17.56
C PRO A 150 -15.51 -7.04 -18.96
N VAL A 151 -14.55 -6.13 -19.03
CA VAL A 151 -13.98 -5.70 -20.31
C VAL A 151 -12.97 -6.70 -20.88
N ASP A 152 -12.87 -6.72 -22.21
CA ASP A 152 -11.84 -7.48 -22.92
C ASP A 152 -10.50 -6.72 -22.87
N ILE A 153 -9.62 -7.14 -21.96
CA ILE A 153 -8.30 -6.53 -21.78
C ILE A 153 -7.37 -6.69 -22.99
N THR A 154 -7.72 -7.56 -23.96
CA THR A 154 -6.96 -7.71 -25.20
C THR A 154 -7.36 -6.69 -26.27
N ARG A 155 -8.41 -5.89 -26.01
CA ARG A 155 -8.95 -4.90 -26.94
C ARG A 155 -9.56 -3.69 -26.21
N LEU A 156 -8.77 -3.07 -25.34
CA LEU A 156 -9.17 -1.87 -24.62
C LEU A 156 -9.24 -0.66 -25.58
N PRO A 157 -10.29 0.18 -25.53
CA PRO A 157 -10.32 1.42 -26.29
C PRO A 157 -9.19 2.37 -25.85
N ILE A 158 -8.56 3.06 -26.79
CA ILE A 158 -7.54 4.08 -26.50
C ILE A 158 -8.22 5.37 -26.02
N GLY A 159 -7.77 5.88 -24.88
CA GLY A 159 -8.35 7.05 -24.21
C GLY A 159 -8.10 8.40 -24.86
N THR A 160 -7.14 8.53 -25.80
CA THR A 160 -6.73 9.81 -26.39
C THR A 160 -7.90 10.64 -26.96
N SER A 161 -8.91 9.99 -27.54
CA SER A 161 -10.08 10.67 -28.11
C SER A 161 -11.13 11.11 -27.06
N LYS A 162 -10.92 10.71 -25.80
CA LYS A 162 -11.82 10.95 -24.65
C LYS A 162 -11.32 12.05 -23.72
N VAL A 163 -10.26 12.76 -24.12
CA VAL A 163 -9.75 13.93 -23.39
C VAL A 163 -10.55 15.17 -23.76
N SER A 164 -11.07 15.85 -22.76
CA SER A 164 -11.87 17.08 -22.87
C SER A 164 -11.18 18.23 -22.14
N LEU A 165 -11.31 19.45 -22.64
CA LEU A 165 -10.79 20.67 -22.00
C LEU A 165 -11.89 21.54 -21.37
N THR A 166 -13.14 21.08 -21.42
CA THR A 166 -14.30 21.90 -21.06
C THR A 166 -15.20 21.24 -20.04
N GLU A 167 -15.26 19.92 -20.01
CA GLU A 167 -16.19 19.20 -19.15
C GLU A 167 -15.74 17.76 -18.86
N ALA A 168 -16.24 17.25 -17.75
CA ALA A 168 -16.17 15.85 -17.35
C ALA A 168 -17.20 15.00 -18.12
N ALA A 169 -16.85 13.75 -18.40
CA ALA A 169 -17.75 12.79 -19.04
C ALA A 169 -17.42 11.37 -18.60
N VAL A 170 -18.42 10.49 -18.56
CA VAL A 170 -18.22 9.06 -18.27
C VAL A 170 -17.24 8.46 -19.28
N GLY A 171 -16.22 7.75 -18.80
CA GLY A 171 -15.12 7.21 -19.61
C GLY A 171 -14.26 8.27 -20.30
N GLY A 172 -14.26 9.50 -19.79
CA GLY A 172 -13.48 10.63 -20.28
C GLY A 172 -12.61 11.26 -19.21
N LEU A 173 -11.66 12.08 -19.66
CA LEU A 173 -10.74 12.80 -18.78
C LEU A 173 -10.85 14.30 -19.06
N PHE A 174 -11.16 15.08 -18.03
CA PHE A 174 -11.21 16.54 -18.10
C PHE A 174 -9.82 17.12 -17.77
N ALA A 175 -9.07 17.51 -18.80
CA ALA A 175 -7.72 18.04 -18.67
C ALA A 175 -7.69 19.56 -18.53
N CYS A 176 -6.73 20.07 -17.76
CA CYS A 176 -6.55 21.52 -17.58
C CYS A 176 -5.81 22.21 -18.74
N ASP A 177 -5.12 21.44 -19.59
CA ASP A 177 -4.34 21.95 -20.70
C ASP A 177 -4.47 21.06 -21.94
N ALA A 178 -4.17 21.64 -23.10
CA ALA A 178 -4.35 21.01 -24.41
C ALA A 178 -3.20 20.06 -24.83
N GLY A 179 -2.27 19.74 -23.93
CA GLY A 179 -1.03 19.07 -24.32
C GLY A 179 0.03 20.06 -24.77
N PHE A 180 1.28 19.60 -24.80
CA PHE A 180 2.39 20.35 -25.38
C PHE A 180 2.76 19.69 -26.70
N PRO A 181 2.55 20.33 -27.88
CA PRO A 181 2.79 19.68 -29.17
C PRO A 181 4.21 19.17 -29.42
N ASN A 182 5.19 19.69 -28.67
CA ASN A 182 6.60 19.27 -28.70
C ASN A 182 7.00 18.43 -27.47
N GLY A 183 6.01 17.87 -26.77
CA GLY A 183 6.20 16.99 -25.63
C GLY A 183 7.01 15.75 -26.01
N GLY A 184 7.83 15.28 -25.07
CA GLY A 184 8.54 14.01 -25.20
C GLY A 184 7.65 12.82 -24.90
N GLY A 185 8.26 11.64 -24.78
CA GLY A 185 7.60 10.38 -24.45
C GLY A 185 7.70 9.36 -25.58
N ALA A 186 6.75 8.43 -25.62
CA ALA A 186 6.69 7.39 -26.64
C ALA A 186 6.66 7.99 -28.06
N HIS A 187 7.61 7.55 -28.88
CA HIS A 187 7.86 8.07 -30.23
C HIS A 187 7.32 7.16 -31.34
N ALA A 188 6.91 5.94 -31.00
CA ALA A 188 6.23 5.03 -31.90
C ALA A 188 5.15 4.25 -31.13
N PRO A 189 4.00 3.93 -31.75
CA PRO A 189 3.05 3.00 -31.16
C PRO A 189 3.68 1.62 -31.03
N GLY A 190 3.45 0.97 -29.89
CA GLY A 190 3.85 -0.43 -29.68
C GLY A 190 3.04 -1.40 -30.53
N PRO A 191 3.52 -2.65 -30.72
CA PRO A 191 2.79 -3.69 -31.45
C PRO A 191 1.47 -4.08 -30.77
N TRP A 192 1.29 -3.75 -29.49
CA TRP A 192 0.04 -3.93 -28.75
C TRP A 192 -1.04 -2.90 -29.13
N ILE A 193 -0.72 -1.85 -29.90
CA ILE A 193 -1.67 -0.81 -30.31
C ILE A 193 -2.17 -1.10 -31.73
N ASP A 194 -3.48 -1.31 -31.87
CA ASP A 194 -4.17 -1.27 -33.16
C ASP A 194 -4.70 0.15 -33.41
N THR A 195 -3.93 0.93 -34.17
CA THR A 195 -4.27 2.31 -34.51
C THR A 195 -5.49 2.43 -35.43
N ALA A 196 -5.80 1.39 -36.23
CA ALA A 196 -6.96 1.40 -37.12
C ALA A 196 -8.25 1.11 -36.36
N ALA A 197 -8.19 0.17 -35.40
CA ALA A 197 -9.30 -0.13 -34.51
C ALA A 197 -9.47 0.89 -33.37
N GLY A 198 -8.43 1.67 -33.05
CA GLY A 198 -8.43 2.59 -31.91
C GLY A 198 -8.39 1.86 -30.57
N THR A 199 -7.73 0.70 -30.53
CA THR A 199 -7.69 -0.21 -29.36
C THR A 199 -6.27 -0.64 -29.04
N TRP A 200 -6.04 -1.14 -27.83
CA TRP A 200 -4.76 -1.70 -27.43
C TRP A 200 -4.93 -2.97 -26.58
N ASN A 201 -3.92 -3.83 -26.60
CA ASN A 201 -3.90 -5.11 -25.90
C ASN A 201 -3.00 -5.00 -24.66
N LEU A 202 -3.63 -4.99 -23.47
CA LEU A 202 -2.90 -4.89 -22.21
C LEU A 202 -1.97 -6.10 -21.99
N SER A 203 -2.41 -7.31 -22.37
CA SER A 203 -1.65 -8.55 -22.15
C SER A 203 -0.41 -8.69 -23.04
N GLU A 204 -0.34 -7.95 -24.15
CA GLU A 204 0.80 -7.94 -25.07
C GLU A 204 1.71 -6.71 -24.89
N LYS A 205 1.31 -5.77 -24.01
CA LYS A 205 2.09 -4.57 -23.77
C LYS A 205 3.42 -4.91 -23.10
N LEU A 206 4.50 -4.36 -23.66
CA LEU A 206 5.82 -4.55 -23.09
C LEU A 206 6.02 -3.70 -21.84
N SER A 207 6.67 -4.30 -20.84
CA SER A 207 7.20 -3.61 -19.67
C SER A 207 8.70 -3.35 -19.82
N VAL A 208 9.18 -2.21 -19.33
CA VAL A 208 10.63 -1.94 -19.17
C VAL A 208 11.25 -3.00 -18.26
N GLN A 209 12.34 -3.61 -18.70
CA GLN A 209 12.99 -4.71 -17.99
C GLN A 209 13.81 -4.19 -16.80
N GLY A 210 13.89 -5.00 -15.76
CA GLY A 210 14.70 -4.70 -14.58
C GLY A 210 14.06 -5.23 -13.31
N SER A 211 14.85 -5.19 -12.24
CA SER A 211 14.40 -5.52 -10.89
C SER A 211 15.23 -4.71 -9.91
N VAL A 212 14.90 -3.43 -9.79
CA VAL A 212 15.59 -2.50 -8.89
C VAL A 212 14.80 -2.38 -7.59
N SER A 213 15.45 -2.72 -6.47
CA SER A 213 14.86 -2.64 -5.13
C SER A 213 15.10 -1.27 -4.47
N TRP A 214 14.12 -0.79 -3.71
CA TRP A 214 14.19 0.48 -3.00
C TRP A 214 14.04 0.29 -1.48
N PRO A 215 15.03 -0.31 -0.77
CA PRO A 215 14.93 -0.57 0.67
C PRO A 215 14.87 0.69 1.54
N MET A 216 15.18 1.85 0.95
CA MET A 216 15.07 3.16 1.57
C MET A 216 13.72 3.84 1.30
N ALA A 217 12.81 3.23 0.54
CA ALA A 217 11.49 3.79 0.27
C ALA A 217 10.71 3.99 1.57
N THR A 218 10.00 5.11 1.68
CA THR A 218 9.24 5.45 2.88
C THR A 218 7.84 5.92 2.51
N TYR A 219 6.86 5.50 3.30
CA TYR A 219 5.50 6.02 3.30
C TYR A 219 5.07 6.19 4.76
N ASP A 220 4.51 7.36 5.07
CA ASP A 220 3.88 7.67 6.36
C ASP A 220 2.58 8.40 6.10
N GLU A 221 1.56 8.04 6.87
CA GLU A 221 0.20 8.56 6.75
C GLU A 221 -0.34 8.80 8.15
N LYS A 222 -0.83 10.00 8.40
CA LYS A 222 -1.42 10.37 9.69
C LYS A 222 -2.59 11.31 9.51
N ILE A 223 -3.52 11.24 10.46
CA ILE A 223 -4.61 12.21 10.59
C ILE A 223 -4.23 13.21 11.68
N VAL A 224 -4.26 14.49 11.34
CA VAL A 224 -3.99 15.61 12.26
C VAL A 224 -5.18 16.57 12.19
N GLY A 225 -6.06 16.48 13.18
CA GLY A 225 -7.35 17.19 13.13
C GLY A 225 -8.18 16.70 11.95
N ASP A 226 -8.62 17.61 11.09
CA ASP A 226 -9.44 17.30 9.91
C ASP A 226 -8.62 17.04 8.64
N GLU A 227 -7.29 16.95 8.76
CA GLU A 227 -6.38 16.74 7.63
C GLU A 227 -5.71 15.36 7.67
N ARG A 228 -5.70 14.68 6.54
CA ARG A 228 -4.79 13.57 6.26
C ARG A 228 -3.49 14.14 5.70
N VAL A 229 -2.39 13.85 6.37
CA VAL A 229 -1.04 14.23 5.97
C VAL A 229 -0.30 12.97 5.56
N ILE A 230 0.04 12.88 4.28
CA ILE A 230 0.84 11.79 3.70
C ILE A 230 2.23 12.33 3.40
N THR A 231 3.26 11.62 3.85
CA THR A 231 4.65 11.90 3.50
C THR A 231 5.32 10.67 2.90
N SER A 232 6.15 10.88 1.87
CA SER A 232 6.95 9.81 1.27
C SER A 232 8.23 10.39 0.67
N ASN A 233 9.15 9.52 0.25
CA ASN A 233 10.29 9.93 -0.58
C ASN A 233 10.07 9.60 -2.07
N SER A 234 8.80 9.42 -2.48
CA SER A 234 8.37 9.12 -3.86
C SER A 234 8.93 7.84 -4.48
N LEU A 235 9.51 6.95 -3.68
CA LEU A 235 9.92 5.61 -4.10
C LEU A 235 8.88 4.57 -3.66
N PRO A 236 8.70 3.48 -4.40
CA PRO A 236 7.69 2.47 -4.07
C PRO A 236 8.12 1.61 -2.89
N VAL A 237 7.37 1.70 -1.78
CA VAL A 237 7.48 0.78 -0.65
C VAL A 237 6.97 -0.59 -1.05
N GLY A 238 7.77 -1.63 -0.82
CA GLY A 238 7.36 -3.03 -1.03
C GLY A 238 7.43 -3.53 -2.47
N GLU A 239 7.72 -2.66 -3.45
CA GLU A 239 7.79 -3.04 -4.87
C GLU A 239 9.20 -2.86 -5.46
N ILE A 240 9.42 -3.54 -6.58
CA ILE A 240 10.59 -3.35 -7.45
C ILE A 240 10.21 -2.54 -8.68
N THR A 241 11.17 -1.87 -9.28
CA THR A 241 10.98 -1.14 -10.54
C THR A 241 11.82 -1.74 -11.66
N GLY A 242 11.49 -1.34 -12.89
CA GLY A 242 12.34 -1.52 -14.07
C GLY A 242 13.65 -0.74 -13.96
N THR A 243 14.55 -0.96 -14.93
CA THR A 243 15.81 -0.22 -15.02
C THR A 243 15.63 1.02 -15.87
N PHE A 244 15.66 2.18 -15.23
CA PHE A 244 15.64 3.48 -15.92
C PHE A 244 16.98 4.22 -15.77
N PRO A 245 17.52 4.86 -16.82
CA PRO A 245 16.94 5.08 -18.14
C PRO A 245 16.79 3.81 -18.95
N ILE A 246 15.82 3.77 -19.86
CA ILE A 246 15.60 2.58 -20.70
C ILE A 246 16.86 2.34 -21.54
N ALA A 247 17.46 1.16 -21.39
CA ALA A 247 18.67 0.81 -22.11
C ALA A 247 18.36 0.55 -23.59
N ALA A 248 19.29 0.87 -24.49
CA ALA A 248 19.11 0.59 -25.92
C ALA A 248 18.96 -0.91 -26.26
N SER A 249 19.34 -1.80 -25.33
CA SER A 249 19.16 -3.25 -25.44
C SER A 249 17.78 -3.73 -24.95
N ASP A 250 17.03 -2.88 -24.25
CA ASP A 250 15.68 -3.21 -23.79
C ASP A 250 14.70 -3.14 -24.97
N PRO A 251 13.83 -4.14 -25.19
CA PRO A 251 12.80 -4.09 -26.23
C PRO A 251 11.90 -2.85 -26.19
N ALA A 252 11.63 -2.30 -25.01
CA ALA A 252 10.81 -1.10 -24.83
C ALA A 252 11.43 0.13 -25.53
N TYR A 253 12.77 0.19 -25.65
CA TYR A 253 13.51 1.31 -26.22
C TYR A 253 13.08 1.68 -27.65
N ALA A 254 12.59 0.70 -28.40
CA ALA A 254 12.12 0.90 -29.78
C ALA A 254 10.86 1.77 -29.88
N TYR A 255 10.11 1.91 -28.79
CA TYR A 255 8.81 2.61 -28.74
C TYR A 255 8.87 3.84 -27.83
N ASP A 256 9.61 3.72 -26.73
CA ASP A 256 9.84 4.79 -25.78
C ASP A 256 11.24 4.65 -25.18
N ARG A 257 12.00 5.73 -25.21
CA ARG A 257 13.41 5.73 -24.80
C ARG A 257 13.61 6.14 -23.35
N ASN A 258 12.58 6.67 -22.70
CA ASN A 258 12.60 7.36 -21.42
C ASN A 258 14.03 7.52 -20.82
N PRO A 259 14.71 8.65 -21.09
CA PRO A 259 16.11 8.85 -20.73
C PRO A 259 16.29 9.20 -19.23
N ASN A 260 15.21 9.19 -18.45
CA ASN A 260 15.20 9.67 -17.08
C ASN A 260 15.59 8.58 -16.08
N ARG A 261 15.91 8.98 -14.86
CA ARG A 261 16.29 8.08 -13.76
C ARG A 261 15.25 8.14 -12.66
N ILE A 262 15.09 7.07 -11.91
CA ILE A 262 14.32 7.11 -10.67
C ILE A 262 15.22 7.66 -9.56
N ALA A 263 14.74 8.65 -8.82
CA ALA A 263 15.41 9.18 -7.65
C ALA A 263 14.40 9.52 -6.55
N ALA A 264 14.85 9.44 -5.30
CA ALA A 264 14.05 9.88 -4.18
C ALA A 264 13.76 11.39 -4.26
N SER A 265 12.53 11.77 -3.90
CA SER A 265 12.13 13.16 -3.75
C SER A 265 11.10 13.28 -2.63
N ASP A 266 11.27 14.26 -1.75
CA ASP A 266 10.32 14.50 -0.65
C ASP A 266 8.94 14.83 -1.21
N LEU A 267 7.95 14.10 -0.73
CA LEU A 267 6.53 14.30 -1.00
C LEU A 267 5.84 14.58 0.33
N THR A 268 5.04 15.63 0.34
CA THR A 268 4.04 15.87 1.39
C THR A 268 2.75 16.24 0.70
N MET A 269 1.68 15.52 1.00
CA MET A 269 0.34 15.82 0.52
C MET A 269 -0.59 15.92 1.72
N THR A 270 -1.26 17.07 1.84
CA THR A 270 -2.25 17.34 2.86
C THR A 270 -3.60 17.47 2.18
N MET A 271 -4.61 16.77 2.68
CA MET A 271 -5.97 16.77 2.14
C MET A 271 -6.99 16.57 3.27
N PRO A 272 -8.24 16.99 3.12
CA PRO A 272 -9.26 16.78 4.16
C PRO A 272 -9.53 15.27 4.35
N VAL A 273 -9.75 14.83 5.59
CA VAL A 273 -10.23 13.46 5.88
C VAL A 273 -11.70 13.26 5.51
N SER A 274 -12.44 14.36 5.37
CA SER A 274 -13.85 14.40 4.97
C SER A 274 -14.01 15.36 3.79
N PRO A 275 -13.53 14.98 2.59
CA PRO A 275 -13.66 15.80 1.39
C PRO A 275 -15.12 16.06 1.05
N THR A 276 -15.42 17.29 0.66
CA THR A 276 -16.76 17.68 0.19
C THR A 276 -16.78 17.74 -1.33
N PRO A 277 -17.85 17.22 -1.97
CA PRO A 277 -17.98 17.35 -3.41
C PRO A 277 -18.08 18.83 -3.82
N ALA A 278 -17.33 19.22 -4.83
CA ALA A 278 -17.42 20.56 -5.42
C ALA A 278 -18.72 20.71 -6.24
N GLU A 279 -19.16 21.96 -6.43
CA GLU A 279 -20.32 22.29 -7.29
C GLU A 279 -20.05 21.91 -8.75
N THR A 280 -18.81 22.09 -9.21
CA THR A 280 -18.35 21.74 -10.55
C THR A 280 -17.10 20.87 -10.47
N PRO A 281 -16.96 19.84 -11.33
CA PRO A 281 -15.73 19.06 -11.42
C PRO A 281 -14.50 19.91 -11.72
N GLY A 282 -13.38 19.60 -11.07
CA GLY A 282 -12.07 20.18 -11.36
C GLY A 282 -11.33 19.40 -12.43
N CYS A 283 -10.64 20.09 -13.34
CA CYS A 283 -9.79 19.45 -14.33
C CYS A 283 -8.52 18.84 -13.69
N LEU A 284 -7.93 17.86 -14.38
CA LEU A 284 -6.67 17.23 -14.00
C LEU A 284 -5.49 17.92 -14.70
N THR A 285 -4.47 18.28 -13.93
CA THR A 285 -3.17 18.67 -14.47
C THR A 285 -2.32 17.43 -14.74
N LYS A 286 -1.28 17.53 -15.58
CA LYS A 286 -0.28 16.45 -15.72
C LYS A 286 0.70 16.33 -14.54
N ALA A 287 0.57 17.17 -13.52
CA ALA A 287 1.32 17.03 -12.28
C ALA A 287 0.69 15.96 -11.38
N ARG A 288 1.21 15.86 -10.15
CA ARG A 288 0.66 14.97 -9.12
C ARG A 288 -0.81 15.30 -8.83
N ILE A 289 -1.68 14.32 -9.06
CA ILE A 289 -3.12 14.38 -8.77
C ILE A 289 -3.53 13.45 -7.62
N GLY A 290 -2.60 12.67 -7.08
CA GLY A 290 -2.83 11.81 -5.92
C GLY A 290 -1.55 11.11 -5.49
N VAL A 291 -1.69 10.20 -4.51
CA VAL A 291 -0.61 9.35 -4.01
C VAL A 291 -1.18 7.99 -3.63
N LEU A 292 -0.48 6.92 -3.96
CA LEU A 292 -0.83 5.57 -3.48
C LEU A 292 -0.17 5.29 -2.13
N LYS A 293 -0.71 4.31 -1.41
CA LYS A 293 -0.23 3.91 -0.07
C LYS A 293 1.15 3.24 -0.09
N ASN A 294 1.72 2.97 -1.27
CA ASN A 294 3.13 2.60 -1.42
C ASN A 294 4.07 3.81 -1.52
N GLY A 295 3.56 5.05 -1.44
CA GLY A 295 4.33 6.29 -1.46
C GLY A 295 4.60 6.89 -2.83
N VAL A 296 4.13 6.26 -3.91
CA VAL A 296 4.34 6.75 -5.28
C VAL A 296 3.26 7.76 -5.69
N SER A 297 3.66 8.74 -6.49
CA SER A 297 2.76 9.76 -7.01
C SER A 297 1.84 9.21 -8.09
N MET A 298 0.57 9.63 -8.08
CA MET A 298 -0.38 9.42 -9.18
C MET A 298 -0.41 10.65 -10.06
N PHE A 299 -0.21 10.47 -11.36
CA PHE A 299 -0.34 11.52 -12.38
C PHE A 299 -1.60 11.24 -13.22
N ALA A 300 -2.09 12.25 -13.93
CA ALA A 300 -3.20 12.04 -14.86
C ALA A 300 -2.83 10.97 -15.89
N PRO A 301 -3.77 10.13 -16.36
CA PRO A 301 -3.59 9.14 -17.45
C PRO A 301 -3.13 9.67 -18.82
N LEU A 302 -2.45 10.80 -18.87
CA LEU A 302 -2.05 11.53 -20.05
C LEU A 302 -0.53 11.67 -20.12
N ASP A 303 -0.01 11.49 -21.31
CA ASP A 303 1.36 11.89 -21.63
C ASP A 303 1.42 13.39 -21.96
N GLU A 304 2.61 13.87 -22.28
CA GLU A 304 2.85 15.29 -22.52
C GLU A 304 2.06 15.84 -23.74
N LEU A 305 1.66 14.96 -24.66
CA LEU A 305 0.85 15.26 -25.85
C LEU A 305 -0.67 15.10 -25.62
N ASN A 306 -1.12 14.82 -24.39
CA ASN A 306 -2.50 14.42 -24.06
C ASN A 306 -2.94 13.11 -24.74
N ARG A 307 -2.01 12.19 -25.02
CA ARG A 307 -2.36 10.82 -25.39
C ARG A 307 -2.53 9.98 -24.13
N ASP A 308 -3.25 8.88 -24.27
CA ASP A 308 -3.35 7.83 -23.25
C ASP A 308 -1.95 7.29 -22.88
N ALA A 309 -1.42 7.73 -21.73
CA ALA A 309 -0.05 7.38 -21.31
C ALA A 309 0.09 5.88 -21.04
N VAL A 310 -0.96 5.26 -20.49
CA VAL A 310 -0.97 3.83 -20.17
C VAL A 310 -0.94 3.01 -21.45
N ALA A 311 -1.57 3.46 -22.54
CA ALA A 311 -1.46 2.77 -23.82
C ALA A 311 -0.12 3.05 -24.53
N TYR A 312 0.32 4.30 -24.59
CA TYR A 312 1.44 4.74 -25.45
C TYR A 312 2.83 4.65 -24.81
N GLU A 313 2.99 5.08 -23.56
CA GLU A 313 4.28 5.09 -22.88
C GLU A 313 4.64 3.70 -22.34
N THR A 314 5.93 3.41 -22.25
CA THR A 314 6.38 2.14 -21.66
C THR A 314 6.62 2.34 -20.18
N GLN A 315 5.87 1.61 -19.36
CA GLN A 315 6.09 1.51 -17.93
C GLN A 315 6.81 0.21 -17.58
N ASP A 316 7.26 0.06 -16.34
CA ASP A 316 7.85 -1.19 -15.87
C ASP A 316 6.79 -2.23 -15.48
N SER A 317 7.22 -3.33 -14.86
CA SER A 317 6.35 -4.46 -14.49
C SER A 317 5.33 -4.15 -13.39
N CYS A 318 5.40 -2.98 -12.77
CA CYS A 318 4.45 -2.47 -11.77
C CYS A 318 3.84 -1.15 -12.30
N ASP A 319 3.74 -1.01 -13.63
CA ASP A 319 3.07 0.06 -14.36
C ASP A 319 3.51 1.50 -14.04
N GLY A 320 4.74 1.69 -13.52
CA GLY A 320 5.30 3.02 -13.30
C GLY A 320 6.50 3.37 -14.17
N HIS A 321 6.83 4.67 -14.22
CA HIS A 321 8.02 5.18 -14.91
C HIS A 321 8.45 6.56 -14.37
N PRO A 322 9.71 6.99 -14.59
CA PRO A 322 10.18 8.30 -14.16
C PRO A 322 9.96 9.40 -15.21
N GLN A 323 9.70 10.62 -14.75
CA GLN A 323 9.75 11.82 -15.60
C GLN A 323 11.09 12.57 -15.46
N GLN A 324 11.25 13.69 -16.18
CA GLN A 324 12.48 14.49 -16.29
C GLN A 324 13.10 14.94 -14.95
N ALA A 325 12.28 15.25 -13.94
CA ALA A 325 12.74 15.56 -12.58
C ALA A 325 12.92 14.31 -11.69
N SER A 326 13.05 13.14 -12.31
CA SER A 326 13.36 11.85 -11.68
C SER A 326 12.27 11.27 -10.75
N VAL A 327 11.06 11.82 -10.80
CA VAL A 327 9.92 11.32 -10.01
C VAL A 327 9.33 10.10 -10.70
N TYR A 328 9.39 8.95 -10.03
CA TYR A 328 8.65 7.75 -10.39
C TYR A 328 7.17 7.93 -10.06
N HIS A 329 6.28 7.58 -10.99
CA HIS A 329 4.84 7.81 -10.87
C HIS A 329 4.05 6.79 -11.69
N TYR A 330 2.75 6.72 -11.40
CA TYR A 330 1.77 5.90 -12.11
C TYR A 330 0.76 6.76 -12.88
N HIS A 331 0.23 6.20 -13.97
CA HIS A 331 -0.85 6.76 -14.78
C HIS A 331 -2.17 6.00 -14.64
N ASP A 332 -2.17 4.91 -13.89
CA ASP A 332 -3.29 4.05 -13.51
C ASP A 332 -3.06 3.52 -12.09
N VAL A 333 -4.02 2.75 -11.55
CA VAL A 333 -3.72 1.92 -10.37
C VAL A 333 -2.95 0.69 -10.85
N PRO A 334 -1.66 0.57 -10.50
CA PRO A 334 -0.76 -0.37 -11.15
C PRO A 334 -1.13 -1.81 -10.79
N SER A 335 -0.89 -2.73 -11.72
CA SER A 335 -1.16 -4.17 -11.62
C SER A 335 -0.66 -4.79 -10.31
N CYS A 336 0.58 -4.52 -9.91
CA CYS A 336 1.16 -4.98 -8.64
C CYS A 336 0.29 -4.64 -7.41
N ILE A 337 -0.36 -3.47 -7.38
CA ILE A 337 -1.24 -3.05 -6.28
C ILE A 337 -2.68 -3.52 -6.52
N ARG A 338 -3.18 -3.36 -7.75
CA ARG A 338 -4.54 -3.73 -8.15
C ARG A 338 -4.79 -5.22 -7.97
N ASP A 339 -3.85 -6.06 -8.35
CA ASP A 339 -3.99 -7.51 -8.33
C ASP A 339 -3.76 -8.07 -6.92
N ALA A 340 -2.97 -7.38 -6.08
CA ALA A 340 -2.84 -7.69 -4.66
C ALA A 340 -4.11 -7.34 -3.85
N ALA A 341 -4.89 -6.36 -4.30
CA ALA A 341 -6.17 -5.99 -3.71
C ALA A 341 -7.29 -6.93 -4.16
N THR A 342 -7.45 -8.06 -3.46
CA THR A 342 -8.45 -9.10 -3.80
C THR A 342 -9.78 -8.95 -3.07
N GLY A 343 -9.88 -8.01 -2.12
CA GLY A 343 -11.10 -7.77 -1.34
C GLY A 343 -12.19 -7.06 -2.14
N PRO A 344 -13.43 -7.00 -1.61
CA PRO A 344 -14.53 -6.28 -2.27
C PRO A 344 -14.28 -4.77 -2.33
N SER A 345 -13.49 -4.23 -1.41
CA SER A 345 -13.06 -2.84 -1.41
C SER A 345 -11.70 -2.74 -0.74
N THR A 346 -10.74 -2.10 -1.38
CA THR A 346 -9.42 -1.84 -0.80
C THR A 346 -9.01 -0.42 -1.15
N VAL A 347 -8.87 0.44 -0.15
CA VAL A 347 -8.32 1.79 -0.33
C VAL A 347 -6.82 1.66 -0.59
N VAL A 348 -6.41 2.00 -1.82
CA VAL A 348 -5.02 1.89 -2.29
C VAL A 348 -4.30 3.23 -2.36
N GLY A 349 -5.02 4.34 -2.20
CA GLY A 349 -4.47 5.68 -2.24
C GLY A 349 -5.50 6.77 -2.02
N PHE A 350 -5.08 8.00 -2.21
CA PHE A 350 -5.93 9.19 -2.10
C PHE A 350 -5.64 10.16 -3.23
N ALA A 351 -6.69 10.73 -3.81
CA ALA A 351 -6.59 11.82 -4.74
C ALA A 351 -6.32 13.14 -4.03
N LYS A 352 -5.83 14.14 -4.76
CA LYS A 352 -5.44 15.45 -4.22
C LYS A 352 -6.63 16.23 -3.62
N ASP A 353 -7.84 15.96 -4.08
CA ASP A 353 -9.07 16.53 -3.50
C ASP A 353 -9.54 15.80 -2.23
N GLY A 354 -8.80 14.81 -1.76
CA GLY A 354 -9.00 14.08 -0.50
C GLY A 354 -9.85 12.82 -0.62
N PHE A 355 -10.48 12.56 -1.77
CA PHE A 355 -11.27 11.34 -1.93
C PHE A 355 -10.37 10.08 -2.05
N PRO A 356 -10.79 8.94 -1.46
CA PRO A 356 -10.07 7.69 -1.59
C PRO A 356 -10.00 7.20 -3.04
N ILE A 357 -8.93 6.48 -3.37
CA ILE A 357 -8.79 5.68 -4.59
C ILE A 357 -8.89 4.22 -4.17
N VAL A 358 -9.82 3.49 -4.78
CA VAL A 358 -10.26 2.17 -4.31
C VAL A 358 -10.17 1.15 -5.42
N VAL A 359 -9.66 -0.04 -5.10
CA VAL A 359 -9.86 -1.23 -5.92
C VAL A 359 -11.10 -1.94 -5.37
N GLU A 360 -12.16 -1.98 -6.17
CA GLU A 360 -13.40 -2.67 -5.84
C GLU A 360 -13.52 -3.94 -6.68
N ARG A 361 -14.02 -5.03 -6.08
CA ARG A 361 -14.30 -6.29 -6.80
C ARG A 361 -15.70 -6.81 -6.50
N ASP A 362 -16.37 -7.37 -7.51
CA ASP A 362 -17.58 -8.17 -7.32
C ASP A 362 -17.24 -9.56 -6.75
N ALA A 363 -18.27 -10.38 -6.56
CA ALA A 363 -18.11 -11.74 -6.02
C ALA A 363 -17.29 -12.66 -6.95
N GLU A 364 -17.27 -12.34 -8.25
CA GLU A 364 -16.51 -13.03 -9.29
C GLU A 364 -15.07 -12.50 -9.43
N GLY A 365 -14.71 -11.44 -8.70
CA GLY A 365 -13.38 -10.83 -8.72
C GLY A 365 -13.18 -9.77 -9.80
N ASN A 366 -14.22 -9.37 -10.54
CA ASN A 366 -14.15 -8.38 -11.59
C ASN A 366 -14.14 -6.96 -11.02
N LEU A 367 -13.43 -6.06 -11.71
CA LEU A 367 -13.44 -4.62 -11.47
C LEU A 367 -14.70 -3.98 -12.08
N PRO A 368 -15.11 -2.79 -11.60
CA PRO A 368 -16.13 -2.00 -12.28
C PRO A 368 -15.69 -1.58 -13.68
N THR A 369 -16.67 -1.21 -14.50
CA THR A 369 -16.48 -0.63 -15.83
C THR A 369 -16.86 0.85 -15.81
N ASN A 370 -16.61 1.56 -16.92
CA ASN A 370 -17.11 2.91 -17.13
C ASN A 370 -18.64 3.03 -16.96
N ALA A 371 -19.41 1.97 -17.22
CA ALA A 371 -20.86 1.99 -17.06
C ALA A 371 -21.32 2.04 -15.59
N ASP A 372 -20.43 1.72 -14.65
CA ASP A 372 -20.68 1.67 -13.21
C ASP A 372 -20.30 2.95 -12.48
N LEU A 373 -19.69 3.90 -13.19
CA LEU A 373 -19.03 5.08 -12.64
C LEU A 373 -19.62 6.38 -13.18
N ASP A 374 -19.41 7.46 -12.42
CA ASP A 374 -19.82 8.80 -12.80
C ASP A 374 -18.83 9.48 -13.76
N ALA A 375 -19.11 10.75 -14.08
CA ALA A 375 -18.29 11.53 -15.01
C ALA A 375 -16.86 11.84 -14.51
N CYS A 376 -16.58 11.68 -13.21
CA CYS A 376 -15.22 11.79 -12.65
C CYS A 376 -14.56 10.45 -12.40
N HIS A 377 -15.15 9.35 -12.88
CA HIS A 377 -14.65 7.99 -12.72
C HIS A 377 -14.70 7.48 -11.28
N GLY A 378 -15.72 7.93 -10.54
CA GLY A 378 -15.96 7.47 -9.19
C GLY A 378 -17.42 7.11 -8.93
N ARG A 379 -17.71 6.68 -7.71
CA ARG A 379 -19.05 6.33 -7.24
C ARG A 379 -19.14 6.50 -5.72
N THR A 380 -20.37 6.53 -5.21
CA THR A 380 -20.63 6.44 -3.78
C THR A 380 -21.07 5.03 -3.45
N SER A 381 -20.29 4.31 -2.65
CA SER A 381 -20.61 2.97 -2.15
C SER A 381 -20.00 2.78 -0.74
N PRO A 382 -20.38 1.72 0.00
CA PRO A 382 -19.69 1.33 1.23
C PRO A 382 -18.25 0.85 0.94
N ILE A 383 -17.28 1.43 1.64
CA ILE A 383 -15.86 1.03 1.59
C ILE A 383 -15.29 0.87 3.01
N GLU A 384 -14.22 0.10 3.16
CA GLU A 384 -13.40 0.12 4.38
C GLU A 384 -12.40 1.28 4.31
N LEU A 385 -12.59 2.31 5.13
CA LEU A 385 -11.73 3.48 5.22
C LEU A 385 -11.32 3.69 6.68
N ASP A 386 -10.00 3.78 6.93
CA ASP A 386 -9.43 3.99 8.27
C ASP A 386 -9.92 2.99 9.34
N GLY A 387 -10.24 1.76 8.93
CA GLY A 387 -10.74 0.70 9.80
C GLY A 387 -12.24 0.75 10.06
N GLU A 388 -12.97 1.66 9.42
CA GLU A 388 -14.42 1.79 9.53
C GLU A 388 -15.12 1.55 8.19
N LEU A 389 -16.31 0.95 8.25
CA LEU A 389 -17.18 0.81 7.09
C LEU A 389 -17.97 2.10 6.89
N VAL A 390 -17.68 2.84 5.83
CA VAL A 390 -18.30 4.13 5.53
C VAL A 390 -18.85 4.16 4.10
N SER A 391 -20.01 4.77 3.91
CA SER A 391 -20.54 5.05 2.57
C SER A 391 -20.08 6.42 2.12
N VAL A 392 -19.08 6.46 1.26
CA VAL A 392 -18.42 7.71 0.81
C VAL A 392 -18.16 7.66 -0.69
N TYR A 393 -18.11 8.83 -1.33
CA TYR A 393 -17.62 8.93 -2.69
C TYR A 393 -16.15 8.52 -2.74
N HIS A 394 -15.75 7.80 -3.77
CA HIS A 394 -14.36 7.44 -4.04
C HIS A 394 -14.17 7.22 -5.54
N TYR A 395 -12.92 7.30 -5.94
CA TYR A 395 -12.46 6.94 -7.28
C TYR A 395 -12.23 5.44 -7.35
N SER A 396 -12.63 4.81 -8.45
CA SER A 396 -12.56 3.36 -8.59
C SER A 396 -11.56 2.97 -9.68
N ALA A 397 -10.67 2.03 -9.36
CA ALA A 397 -9.76 1.45 -10.32
C ALA A 397 -10.50 0.60 -11.37
N THR A 398 -10.18 0.80 -12.65
CA THR A 398 -10.73 0.05 -13.78
C THR A 398 -9.64 -0.29 -14.80
N TYR A 399 -9.95 -1.15 -15.76
CA TYR A 399 -9.09 -1.38 -16.94
C TYR A 399 -9.31 -0.38 -18.06
N GLU A 400 -10.46 0.30 -18.08
CA GLU A 400 -10.79 1.27 -19.13
C GLU A 400 -10.28 2.66 -18.77
N PHE A 401 -9.79 3.41 -19.76
CA PHE A 401 -9.50 4.84 -19.60
C PHE A 401 -10.71 5.58 -19.01
N PRO A 402 -10.51 6.50 -18.04
CA PRO A 402 -9.25 7.00 -17.45
C PRO A 402 -8.66 6.19 -16.28
N TYR A 403 -8.95 4.90 -16.17
CA TYR A 403 -8.35 3.91 -15.25
C TYR A 403 -8.59 4.10 -13.74
N PHE A 404 -8.72 5.33 -13.26
CA PHE A 404 -9.00 5.61 -11.85
C PHE A 404 -9.64 6.97 -11.62
N ILE A 405 -9.26 8.02 -12.35
CA ILE A 405 -9.79 9.38 -12.14
C ILE A 405 -9.96 10.13 -13.46
N GLY A 406 -11.16 10.66 -13.70
CA GLY A 406 -11.47 11.49 -14.88
C GLY A 406 -11.48 13.00 -14.60
N CYS A 407 -11.79 13.37 -13.36
CA CYS A 407 -11.75 14.74 -12.84
C CYS A 407 -11.70 14.74 -11.31
N PHE A 408 -11.39 15.88 -10.72
CA PHE A 408 -11.60 16.09 -9.29
C PHE A 408 -13.09 16.32 -9.01
N ARG A 409 -13.68 15.44 -8.21
CA ARG A 409 -15.03 15.55 -7.67
C ARG A 409 -15.09 16.52 -6.50
N GLY A 410 -14.02 16.60 -5.71
CA GLY A 410 -13.89 17.48 -4.55
C GLY A 410 -13.21 18.80 -4.85
N ALA A 411 -13.21 19.69 -3.87
CA ALA A 411 -12.42 20.91 -3.93
C ALA A 411 -10.93 20.59 -3.78
N VAL A 412 -10.11 21.07 -4.71
CA VAL A 412 -8.65 21.00 -4.61
C VAL A 412 -8.16 22.30 -3.97
N SER A 413 -7.57 22.21 -2.78
CA SER A 413 -6.92 23.33 -2.10
C SER A 413 -5.48 23.57 -2.53
#